data_AF-R6WX49-F1
#
_entry.id   AF-R6WX49-F1
#
_cell.length_a   1.000
_cell.length_b   1.000
_cell.length_c   1.000
_cell.angle_alpha   90.00
_cell.angle_beta   90.00
_cell.angle_gamma   90.00
#
_symmetry.space_group_name_H-M   'P 1'
#
loop_
_entity.id
_entity.type
_entity.pdbx_description
1 polymer ?
#
loop_
_entity_poly.entity_id
_entity_poly.type
_entity_poly.pdbx_seq_one_letter_code
_entity_poly.pdbx_strand_id
1 'polypeptide(L)' 'MREKKLYTCEFCHTDYAEKFACKQCEQNHKTNLAIKGMRFKPITVDASGFPISITVVTDKGLEKVYHC' A
#
# COMPACT_ATOMS: atom_id res chain seq x y z
N MET A 1 26.77 6.37 27.20
CA MET A 1 26.05 6.21 25.90
C MET A 1 25.02 5.10 26.06
N ARG A 2 23.73 5.36 25.75
CA ARG A 2 22.67 4.35 25.82
C ARG A 2 22.30 3.91 24.41
N GLU A 3 22.43 2.62 24.15
CA GLU A 3 22.02 2.02 22.89
C GLU A 3 20.54 1.63 22.97
N LYS A 4 19.72 2.04 22.00
CA LYS A 4 18.31 1.65 21.89
C LYS A 4 18.14 0.83 20.62
N LYS A 5 17.71 -0.42 20.77
CA LYS A 5 17.32 -1.25 19.62
C LYS A 5 15.90 -0.88 19.20
N LEU A 6 15.75 -0.40 17.97
CA LEU A 6 14.48 -0.17 17.31
C LEU A 6 14.31 -1.22 16.20
N TYR A 7 13.07 -1.61 15.93
CA TYR A 7 12.69 -2.55 14.89
C TYR A 7 11.97 -1.77 13.80
N THR A 8 12.51 -1.76 12.60
CA THR A 8 11.94 -1.02 11.47
C THR A 8 11.18 -1.97 10.57
N CYS A 9 9.93 -1.63 10.24
CA CYS A 9 9.15 -2.39 9.27
C CYS A 9 9.71 -2.19 7.86
N GLU A 10 9.94 -3.27 7.09
CA GLU A 10 10.49 -3.18 5.73
C GLU A 10 9.51 -2.59 4.71
N PHE A 11 8.21 -2.59 5.00
CA PHE A 11 7.18 -2.12 4.05
C PHE A 11 6.85 -0.63 4.19
N CYS A 12 6.80 -0.12 5.42
CA CYS A 12 6.43 1.28 5.70
C CYS A 12 7.55 2.08 6.37
N HIS A 13 8.69 1.46 6.65
CA HIS A 13 9.83 2.06 7.33
C HIS A 13 9.51 2.72 8.68
N THR A 14 8.39 2.35 9.30
CA THR A 14 8.03 2.84 10.63
C THR A 14 8.89 2.14 11.67
N ASP A 15 9.52 2.91 12.54
CA ASP A 15 10.30 2.42 13.67
C ASP A 15 9.42 2.07 14.86
N TYR A 16 9.60 0.87 15.38
CA TYR A 16 8.90 0.33 16.54
C TYR A 16 9.90 -0.01 17.64
N ALA A 17 9.50 0.23 18.90
CA ALA A 17 10.31 -0.19 20.05
C ALA A 17 10.29 -1.71 20.26
N GLU A 18 9.24 -2.39 19.79
CA GLU A 18 9.01 -3.81 20.02
C GLU A 18 8.92 -4.60 18.73
N LYS A 19 9.56 -5.78 18.73
CA LYS A 19 9.59 -6.70 17.59
C LYS A 19 8.19 -7.23 17.23
N PHE A 20 7.32 -7.37 18.24
CA PHE A 20 5.94 -7.83 18.04
C PHE A 20 5.10 -6.79 17.28
N ALA A 21 5.22 -5.50 17.64
CA ALA A 21 4.55 -4.41 16.94
C ALA A 21 5.01 -4.30 15.47
N CYS A 22 6.33 -4.44 15.23
CA CYS A 22 6.87 -4.50 13.87
C CYS A 22 6.27 -5.67 13.07
N LYS A 23 6.28 -6.89 13.63
CA LYS A 23 5.70 -8.06 12.97
C LYS A 23 4.21 -7.92 12.70
N GLN A 24 3.45 -7.31 13.61
CA GLN A 24 2.02 -7.08 13.43
C GLN A 24 1.77 -6.05 12.31
N CYS A 25 2.63 -5.05 12.19
CA CYS A 25 2.62 -4.10 11.08
C CYS A 25 2.87 -4.82 9.75
N GLU A 26 3.95 -5.60 9.67
CA GLU A 26 4.30 -6.42 8.48
C GLU A 26 3.19 -7.40 8.09
N GLN A 27 2.55 -8.06 9.06
CA GLN A 27 1.41 -8.95 8.79
C GLN A 27 0.15 -8.21 8.35
N ASN A 28 -0.04 -6.98 8.81
CA ASN A 28 -1.17 -6.15 8.38
C ASN A 28 -0.94 -5.52 7.00
N HIS A 29 0.31 -5.37 6.57
CA HIS A 29 0.63 -4.96 5.22
C HIS A 29 0.12 -6.00 4.22
N LYS A 30 -0.99 -5.66 3.56
CA LYS A 30 -1.54 -6.45 2.45
C LYS A 30 -0.65 -6.21 1.23
N THR A 31 0.40 -7.01 1.10
CA THR A 31 1.36 -6.95 -0.01
C THR A 31 0.83 -7.62 -1.27
N ASN A 32 -0.07 -8.60 -1.11
CA ASN A 32 -0.69 -9.33 -2.22
C ASN A 32 -1.92 -8.56 -2.77
N LEU A 33 -1.65 -7.40 -3.33
CA LEU A 33 -2.63 -6.53 -3.99
C LEU A 33 -2.58 -6.80 -5.50
N ALA A 34 -3.67 -7.30 -6.07
CA ALA A 34 -3.83 -7.44 -7.50
C ALA A 34 -4.62 -6.26 -8.06
N ILE A 35 -4.18 -5.69 -9.17
CA ILE A 35 -4.95 -4.63 -9.85
C ILE A 35 -6.02 -5.31 -10.70
N LYS A 36 -7.29 -5.13 -10.31
CA LYS A 36 -8.46 -5.75 -10.98
C LYS A 36 -8.93 -4.92 -12.18
N GLY A 37 -8.77 -3.60 -12.12
CA GLY A 37 -9.21 -2.73 -13.19
C GLY A 37 -8.66 -1.32 -13.08
N MET A 38 -8.44 -0.70 -14.22
CA MET A 38 -7.99 0.68 -14.34
C MET A 38 -9.01 1.43 -15.20
N ARG A 39 -9.46 2.61 -14.77
CA ARG A 39 -10.27 3.50 -15.60
C ARG A 39 -9.40 4.62 -16.13
N PHE A 40 -9.52 4.90 -17.42
CA PHE A 40 -8.82 5.98 -18.10
C PHE A 40 -9.83 7.03 -18.54
N LYS A 41 -9.39 8.30 -18.60
CA LYS A 41 -10.15 9.35 -19.25
C LYS A 41 -9.77 9.45 -20.73
N PRO A 42 -10.69 9.90 -21.59
CA PRO A 42 -10.36 10.24 -22.96
C PRO A 42 -9.34 11.39 -22.98
N ILE A 43 -8.49 11.40 -24.01
CA ILE A 43 -7.40 12.36 -24.23
C ILE A 43 -7.85 13.83 -24.23
N THR A 44 -9.14 14.08 -24.48
CA THR A 44 -9.75 15.41 -24.48
C THR A 44 -9.89 16.01 -23.08
N VAL A 45 -9.85 15.20 -22.02
CA VAL A 45 -10.01 15.64 -20.63
C VAL A 45 -8.69 15.55 -19.87
N ASP A 46 -7.89 14.51 -20.12
CA ASP A 46 -6.58 14.35 -19.49
C ASP A 46 -5.61 13.65 -20.46
N ALA A 47 -4.61 14.39 -20.93
CA ALA A 47 -3.60 13.89 -21.86
C ALA A 47 -2.43 13.17 -21.14
N SER A 48 -2.45 13.13 -19.80
CA SER A 48 -1.36 12.56 -19.00
C SER A 48 -1.25 11.03 -19.13
N GLY A 49 -2.29 10.36 -19.64
CA GLY A 49 -2.29 8.90 -19.84
C GLY A 49 -2.39 8.08 -18.55
N PHE A 50 -2.49 8.73 -17.40
CA PHE A 50 -2.64 8.05 -16.10
C PHE A 50 -4.10 7.63 -15.87
N PRO A 51 -4.34 6.46 -15.26
CA PRO A 51 -5.68 6.04 -14.91
C PRO A 51 -6.26 6.94 -13.81
N ILE A 52 -7.50 7.38 -14.00
CA ILE A 52 -8.23 8.19 -13.01
C ILE A 52 -8.61 7.39 -11.77
N SER A 53 -8.76 6.09 -11.93
CA SER A 53 -8.98 5.22 -10.80
C SER A 53 -8.40 3.84 -11.04
N ILE A 54 -7.77 3.31 -10.01
CA ILE A 54 -7.29 1.95 -9.95
C ILE A 54 -8.14 1.20 -8.92
N THR A 55 -8.71 0.08 -9.36
CA THR A 55 -9.42 -0.85 -8.49
C THR A 55 -8.44 -1.93 -8.12
N VAL A 56 -8.08 -1.97 -6.85
CA VAL A 56 -7.13 -2.94 -6.30
C VAL A 56 -7.92 -3.94 -5.47
N VAL A 57 -7.73 -5.22 -5.74
CA VAL A 57 -8.31 -6.31 -4.97
C VAL A 57 -7.22 -6.96 -4.13
N THR A 58 -7.52 -7.20 -2.87
CA THR A 58 -6.66 -8.01 -2.00
C THR A 58 -6.99 -9.48 -2.16
N ASP A 59 -6.05 -10.36 -1.84
CA ASP A 59 -6.27 -11.82 -1.79
C ASP A 59 -7.52 -12.23 -0.99
N LYS A 60 -7.90 -11.45 0.04
CA LYS A 60 -9.11 -11.65 0.85
C LYS A 60 -10.41 -11.18 0.18
N GLY A 61 -10.39 -10.87 -1.11
CA GLY A 61 -11.54 -10.37 -1.87
C GLY A 61 -11.98 -8.95 -1.51
N LEU A 62 -11.24 -8.22 -0.65
CA LEU A 62 -11.55 -6.81 -0.38
C LEU A 62 -11.10 -5.97 -1.57
N GLU A 63 -12.07 -5.27 -2.16
CA GLU A 63 -11.89 -4.35 -3.27
C GLU A 63 -11.75 -2.93 -2.72
N LYS A 64 -10.75 -2.20 -3.20
CA LYS A 64 -10.54 -0.80 -2.84
C LYS A 64 -10.24 0.00 -4.09
N VAL A 65 -11.05 1.02 -4.32
CA VAL A 65 -10.88 1.93 -5.45
C VAL A 65 -10.08 3.12 -4.97
N TYR A 66 -8.95 3.36 -5.61
CA TYR A 66 -8.14 4.56 -5.41
C TYR A 66 -8.40 5.49 -6.59
N HIS A 67 -8.73 6.73 -6.28
CA HIS A 67 -8.87 7.79 -7.27
C HIS A 67 -7.59 8.62 -7.24
N CYS A 68 -7.05 8.90 -8.43
CA CYS A 68 -5.90 9.79 -8.58
C CYS A 68 -6.37 11.23 -8.72
#